data_AF-A0A6J6Y9R4-F1
#
_entry.id   AF-A0A6J6Y9R4-F1
#
_cell.length_a   1.000
_cell.length_b   1.000
_cell.length_c   1.000
_cell.angle_alpha   90.00
_cell.angle_beta   90.00
_cell.angle_gamma   90.00
#
_symmetry.space_group_name_H-M   'P 1'
#
loop_
_entity.id
_entity.type
_entity.pdbx_description
1 polymer ?
#
loop_
_entity_poly.entity_id
_entity_poly.type
_entity_poly.pdbx_seq_one_letter_code
_entity_poly.pdbx_strand_id
1 'polypeptide(L)'
;MTTNLPKIELKNPIQGAGLTAPGVVILQFVFIGFWAMVEIFFRSNVGALTGIAIWLTYFGGIKLGRPGTLYPAIVNPPIAFAAAIFFLMPTVGGSSFRISRIGVDLVTGLASVAPFLITGALVGWGLYITKKRQSSLTSAA
;
A
#
# COMPACT_ATOMS: atom_id res chain seq x y z
N MET A 1 30.53 -30.91 -26.37
CA MET A 1 31.05 -30.78 -24.99
C MET A 1 30.02 -30.01 -24.18
N THR A 2 29.26 -30.69 -23.33
CA THR A 2 28.26 -30.06 -22.44
C THR A 2 28.99 -29.50 -21.23
N THR A 3 29.26 -28.20 -21.23
CA THR A 3 29.85 -27.50 -20.09
C THR A 3 28.86 -27.50 -18.93
N ASN A 4 29.03 -28.45 -18.01
CA ASN A 4 28.40 -28.51 -16.69
C ASN A 4 29.03 -27.43 -15.79
N LEU A 5 28.83 -26.16 -16.15
CA LEU A 5 29.22 -25.05 -15.28
C LEU A 5 28.20 -24.97 -14.14
N PRO A 6 28.64 -24.95 -12.86
CA PRO A 6 27.73 -24.68 -11.76
C PRO A 6 27.07 -23.33 -12.00
N LYS A 7 25.74 -23.33 -12.18
CA LYS A 7 24.96 -22.10 -12.30
C LYS A 7 25.08 -21.38 -10.96
N ILE A 8 25.92 -20.34 -10.91
CA ILE A 8 26.05 -19.51 -9.73
C ILE A 8 24.70 -18.79 -9.56
N GLU A 9 23.86 -19.31 -8.67
CA GLU A 9 22.66 -18.62 -8.24
C GLU A 9 23.11 -17.39 -7.45
N LEU A 10 23.22 -16.26 -8.15
CA LEU A 10 23.43 -14.97 -7.51
C LEU A 10 22.24 -14.74 -6.57
N LYS A 11 22.45 -15.00 -5.28
CA LYS A 11 21.44 -14.97 -4.23
C LYS A 11 20.71 -13.63 -4.12
N ASN A 12 21.26 -12.57 -4.72
CA ASN A 12 20.62 -11.29 -4.97
C ASN A 12 21.19 -10.70 -6.27
N PRO A 13 20.58 -10.93 -7.45
CA PRO A 13 20.90 -10.14 -8.63
C PRO A 13 20.71 -8.67 -8.27
N ILE A 14 21.60 -7.78 -8.71
CA ILE A 14 21.45 -6.33 -8.50
C ILE A 14 20.07 -5.94 -9.04
N GLN A 15 19.13 -5.73 -8.13
CA GLN A 15 17.74 -5.44 -8.46
C GLN A 15 17.73 -4.02 -9.01
N GLY A 16 17.25 -3.88 -10.25
CA GLY A 16 17.25 -2.61 -10.99
C GLY A 16 16.57 -1.45 -10.26
N ALA A 17 16.65 -0.26 -10.86
CA ALA A 17 16.13 0.98 -10.29
C ALA A 17 14.65 0.89 -9.84
N GLY A 18 14.36 1.45 -8.67
CA GLY A 18 13.01 1.52 -8.07
C GLY A 18 12.99 1.18 -6.58
N LEU A 19 11.88 1.50 -5.90
CA LEU A 19 11.72 1.23 -4.48
C LEU A 19 11.69 -0.27 -4.20
N THR A 20 12.30 -0.67 -3.09
CA THR A 20 12.19 -2.02 -2.53
C THR A 20 10.79 -2.26 -1.97
N ALA A 21 10.41 -3.52 -1.70
CA ALA A 21 9.11 -3.83 -1.10
C ALA A 21 8.90 -3.10 0.25
N PRO A 22 9.88 -3.10 1.19
CA PRO A 22 9.78 -2.28 2.40
C PRO A 22 9.68 -0.79 2.11
N GLY A 23 10.44 -0.29 1.12
CA GLY A 23 10.40 1.11 0.72
C GLY A 23 9.02 1.57 0.24
N VAL A 24 8.35 0.75 -0.59
CA VAL A 24 6.96 1.01 -1.01
C VAL A 24 6.02 1.03 0.20
N VAL A 25 6.14 0.04 1.09
CA VAL A 25 5.27 -0.07 2.28
C VAL A 25 5.39 1.17 3.18
N ILE A 26 6.62 1.60 3.46
CA ILE A 26 6.90 2.77 4.30
C ILE A 26 6.37 4.05 3.62
N LEU A 27 6.63 4.22 2.32
CA LEU A 27 6.15 5.38 1.57
C LEU A 27 4.62 5.51 1.65
N GLN A 28 3.91 4.39 1.45
CA GLN A 28 2.45 4.37 1.48
C GLN A 28 1.91 4.66 2.89
N PHE A 29 2.52 4.07 3.92
CA PHE A 29 2.15 4.33 5.32
C PHE A 29 2.36 5.79 5.71
N VAL A 30 3.53 6.36 5.44
CA VAL A 30 3.85 7.75 5.79
C VAL A 30 2.94 8.71 5.03
N PHE A 31 2.70 8.49 3.74
CA PHE A 31 1.87 9.39 2.94
C PHE A 31 0.40 9.33 3.33
N ILE A 32 -0.18 8.13 3.53
CA ILE A 32 -1.55 7.98 4.02
C ILE A 32 -1.67 8.58 5.42
N GLY A 33 -0.74 8.24 6.33
CA GLY A 33 -0.74 8.73 7.69
C GLY A 33 -0.64 10.26 7.78
N PHE A 34 0.18 10.88 6.94
CA PHE A 34 0.29 12.34 6.89
C PHE A 34 -1.03 13.00 6.49
N TRP A 35 -1.68 12.56 5.41
CA TRP A 35 -2.94 13.15 4.96
C TRP A 35 -4.11 12.82 5.88
N ALA A 36 -4.13 11.61 6.46
CA ALA A 36 -5.09 11.24 7.50
C ALA A 36 -4.93 12.13 8.73
N MET A 37 -3.69 12.39 9.16
CA MET A 37 -3.41 13.28 10.30
C MET A 37 -3.92 14.69 10.03
N VAL A 38 -3.63 15.24 8.85
CA VAL A 38 -4.13 16.57 8.43
C VAL A 38 -5.66 16.58 8.45
N GLU A 39 -6.32 15.60 7.85
CA GLU A 39 -7.78 15.57 7.79
C GLU A 39 -8.42 15.40 9.17
N ILE A 40 -7.87 14.53 10.03
CA ILE A 40 -8.33 14.35 11.42
C ILE A 40 -8.13 15.65 12.21
N PHE A 41 -7.01 16.34 12.04
CA PHE A 41 -6.75 17.60 12.75
C PHE A 41 -7.80 18.67 12.46
N PHE A 42 -8.27 18.78 11.21
CA PHE A 42 -9.25 19.80 10.81
C PHE A 42 -10.72 19.35 10.89
N ARG A 43 -11.01 18.06 10.72
CA ARG A 43 -12.39 17.52 10.62
C ARG A 43 -12.75 16.50 11.69
N SER A 44 -11.82 16.18 12.60
CA SER A 44 -11.93 15.15 13.63
C SER A 44 -12.24 13.74 13.09
N ASN A 45 -12.14 13.53 11.78
CA ASN A 45 -12.37 12.25 11.12
C ASN A 45 -11.64 12.22 9.77
N VAL A 46 -11.57 11.03 9.17
CA VAL A 46 -11.04 10.84 7.81
C VAL A 46 -12.15 10.82 6.77
N GLY A 47 -11.82 11.18 5.54
CA GLY A 47 -12.78 11.24 4.45
C GLY A 47 -12.10 11.36 3.10
N ALA A 48 -12.61 12.26 2.26
CA ALA A 48 -12.23 12.35 0.86
C ALA A 48 -10.75 12.69 0.65
N LEU A 49 -10.14 13.53 1.53
CA LEU A 49 -8.73 13.91 1.38
C LEU A 49 -7.82 12.69 1.58
N THR A 50 -8.09 11.91 2.63
CA THR A 50 -7.41 10.65 2.90
C THR A 50 -7.70 9.61 1.81
N GLY A 51 -8.93 9.57 1.29
CA GLY A 51 -9.32 8.72 0.17
C GLY A 51 -8.52 9.00 -1.11
N ILE A 52 -8.33 10.27 -1.46
CA ILE A 52 -7.48 10.67 -2.60
C ILE A 52 -6.02 10.29 -2.34
N ALA A 53 -5.53 10.48 -1.11
CA ALA A 53 -4.18 10.05 -0.75
C ALA A 53 -3.99 8.53 -0.91
N ILE A 54 -5.00 7.73 -0.58
CA ILE A 54 -5.02 6.28 -0.82
C ILE A 54 -4.86 5.97 -2.31
N TRP A 55 -5.60 6.62 -3.21
CA TRP A 55 -5.40 6.44 -4.66
C TRP A 55 -3.99 6.81 -5.13
N LEU A 56 -3.46 7.93 -4.64
CA LEU A 56 -2.11 8.35 -4.97
C LEU A 56 -1.06 7.36 -4.48
N THR A 57 -1.26 6.72 -3.33
CA THR A 57 -0.33 5.70 -2.81
C THR A 57 -0.44 4.37 -3.56
N TYR A 58 -1.63 3.98 -4.02
CA TYR A 58 -1.77 2.86 -4.98
C TYR A 58 -0.96 3.13 -6.24
N PHE A 59 -1.16 4.29 -6.86
CA PHE A 59 -0.45 4.66 -8.09
C PHE A 59 1.06 4.81 -7.87
N GLY A 60 1.46 5.51 -6.81
CA GLY A 60 2.84 5.74 -6.43
C GLY A 60 3.58 4.44 -6.15
N GLY A 61 2.97 3.51 -5.41
CA GLY A 61 3.57 2.20 -5.13
C GLY A 61 3.78 1.36 -6.39
N ILE A 62 2.80 1.37 -7.31
CA ILE A 62 2.88 0.62 -8.57
C ILE A 62 3.93 1.22 -9.54
N LYS A 63 4.05 2.56 -9.57
CA LYS A 63 4.93 3.26 -10.51
C LYS A 63 6.37 3.37 -10.01
N LEU A 64 6.58 3.62 -8.72
CA LEU A 64 7.90 3.84 -8.12
C LEU A 64 8.55 2.52 -7.67
N GLY A 65 7.76 1.46 -7.50
CA GLY A 65 8.24 0.15 -7.10
C GLY A 65 8.99 -0.57 -8.22
N ARG A 66 10.09 -1.23 -7.88
CA ARG A 66 10.84 -2.09 -8.82
C ARG A 66 10.08 -3.40 -9.12
N PRO A 67 10.48 -4.19 -10.14
CA PRO A 67 9.88 -5.50 -10.41
C PRO A 67 9.84 -6.40 -9.16
N GLY A 68 8.69 -7.02 -8.90
CA GLY A 68 8.44 -7.82 -7.70
C GLY A 68 7.79 -7.08 -6.52
N THR A 69 7.66 -5.76 -6.57
CA THR A 69 7.02 -4.96 -5.49
C THR A 69 5.54 -4.67 -5.72
N LEU A 70 4.99 -5.16 -6.82
CA LEU A 70 3.62 -4.87 -7.23
C LEU A 70 2.60 -5.46 -6.26
N TYR A 71 2.85 -6.66 -5.74
CA TYR A 71 2.01 -7.27 -4.73
C TYR A 71 1.94 -6.42 -3.44
N PRO A 72 3.06 -6.09 -2.76
CA PRO A 72 3.02 -5.24 -1.57
C PRO A 72 2.41 -3.87 -1.86
N ALA A 73 2.63 -3.28 -3.04
CA ALA A 73 2.03 -2.01 -3.42
C ALA A 73 0.48 -2.01 -3.43
N ILE A 74 -0.15 -3.14 -3.72
CA ILE A 74 -1.62 -3.25 -3.84
C ILE A 74 -2.27 -3.61 -2.51
N VAL A 75 -1.64 -4.50 -1.74
CA VAL A 75 -2.22 -5.02 -0.49
C VAL A 75 -1.97 -4.11 0.70
N ASN A 76 -0.94 -3.26 0.62
CA ASN A 76 -0.51 -2.46 1.75
C ASN A 76 -1.36 -1.21 2.01
N PRO A 77 -1.91 -0.45 1.04
CA PRO A 77 -2.70 0.75 1.34
C PRO A 77 -3.83 0.55 2.37
N PRO A 78 -4.62 -0.54 2.35
CA PRO A 78 -5.60 -0.83 3.41
C PRO A 78 -4.96 -1.04 4.79
N ILE A 79 -3.84 -1.78 4.85
CA ILE A 79 -3.11 -2.08 6.10
C ILE A 79 -2.46 -0.81 6.64
N ALA A 80 -1.84 -0.02 5.77
CA ALA A 80 -1.24 1.25 6.06
C ALA A 80 -2.25 2.25 6.61
N PHE A 81 -3.44 2.34 6.01
CA PHE A 81 -4.52 3.17 6.52
C PHE A 81 -5.01 2.69 7.89
N ALA A 82 -5.27 1.39 8.06
CA ALA A 82 -5.71 0.85 9.34
C ALA A 82 -4.68 1.11 10.47
N ALA A 83 -3.40 0.91 10.18
CA ALA A 83 -2.32 1.22 11.11
C ALA A 83 -2.25 2.72 11.41
N ALA A 84 -2.40 3.58 10.41
CA ALA A 84 -2.41 5.03 10.60
C ALA A 84 -3.56 5.47 11.51
N ILE A 85 -4.78 4.99 11.28
CA ILE A 85 -5.95 5.31 12.11
C ILE A 85 -5.77 4.83 13.55
N PHE A 86 -5.21 3.63 13.73
CA PHE A 86 -4.94 3.07 15.05
C PHE A 86 -4.04 3.98 15.90
N PHE A 87 -3.05 4.65 15.29
CA PHE A 87 -2.18 5.59 15.98
C PHE A 87 -2.74 7.01 16.03
N LEU A 88 -3.40 7.49 14.98
CA LEU A 88 -3.80 8.89 14.84
C LEU A 88 -5.08 9.25 15.57
N MET A 89 -6.06 8.35 15.65
CA MET A 89 -7.32 8.66 16.35
C MET A 89 -7.07 8.92 17.85
N PRO A 90 -6.29 8.09 18.58
CA PRO A 90 -6.04 8.34 20.00
C PRO A 90 -5.14 9.54 20.29
N THR A 91 -4.34 9.98 19.32
CA THR A 91 -3.32 11.02 19.50
C THR A 91 -3.76 12.38 18.99
N VAL A 92 -4.24 12.44 17.74
CA VAL A 92 -4.61 13.68 17.04
C VAL A 92 -6.12 13.90 17.07
N GLY A 93 -6.91 12.82 17.11
CA GLY A 93 -8.38 12.90 17.14
C GLY A 93 -8.98 13.30 18.50
N GLY A 94 -8.16 13.50 19.53
CA GLY A 94 -8.60 13.95 20.85
C GLY A 94 -9.41 12.92 21.65
N SER A 95 -9.65 11.71 21.10
CA SER A 95 -10.18 10.60 21.88
C SER A 95 -9.03 10.04 22.73
N SER A 96 -9.00 10.33 24.04
CA SER A 96 -8.09 9.61 24.95
C SER A 96 -8.16 8.11 24.69
N PHE A 97 -7.05 7.36 24.86
CA PHE A 97 -6.93 5.90 24.63
C PHE A 97 -8.00 5.06 25.35
N ARG A 98 -9.23 5.11 24.84
CA ARG A 98 -10.37 4.33 25.30
C ARG A 98 -10.44 3.15 24.35
N ILE A 99 -10.02 1.99 24.83
CA ILE A 99 -9.95 0.76 24.03
C ILE A 99 -11.30 0.44 23.34
N SER A 100 -12.42 0.81 23.98
CA SER A 100 -13.77 0.63 23.47
C SER A 100 -14.12 1.51 22.27
N ARG A 101 -13.44 2.66 22.08
CA ARG A 101 -13.69 3.59 20.98
C ARG A 101 -12.77 3.35 19.79
N ILE A 102 -11.58 2.79 19.99
CA ILE A 102 -10.61 2.49 18.92
C ILE A 102 -11.24 1.62 17.82
N GLY A 103 -11.99 0.59 18.19
CA GLY A 103 -12.65 -0.28 17.21
C GLY A 103 -13.73 0.46 16.40
N VAL A 104 -14.52 1.30 17.05
CA VAL A 104 -15.57 2.10 16.39
C VAL A 104 -14.94 3.13 15.47
N ASP A 105 -13.96 3.88 15.96
CA ASP A 105 -13.20 4.90 15.22
C ASP A 105 -12.53 4.30 13.98
N LEU A 106 -11.98 3.08 14.09
CA LEU A 106 -11.40 2.35 12.97
C LEU A 106 -12.46 1.95 11.94
N VAL A 107 -13.60 1.38 12.37
CA VAL A 107 -14.68 0.97 11.46
C VAL A 107 -15.30 2.18 10.76
N THR A 108 -15.55 3.26 11.49
CA THR A 108 -16.09 4.50 10.91
C THR A 108 -15.11 5.12 9.92
N GLY A 109 -13.81 5.16 10.25
CA GLY A 109 -12.78 5.64 9.34
C GLY A 109 -12.65 4.77 8.10
N LEU A 110 -12.67 3.44 8.24
CA LEU A 110 -12.65 2.51 7.11
C LEU A 110 -13.88 2.68 6.22
N ALA A 111 -15.07 2.85 6.81
CA ALA A 111 -16.30 3.06 6.06
C ALA A 111 -16.26 4.35 5.23
N SER A 112 -15.68 5.43 5.76
CA SER A 112 -15.60 6.71 5.03
C SER A 112 -14.66 6.66 3.82
N VAL A 113 -13.58 5.87 3.90
CA VAL A 113 -12.62 5.71 2.78
C VAL A 113 -12.85 4.44 1.95
N ALA A 114 -13.83 3.60 2.30
CA ALA A 114 -14.09 2.32 1.64
C ALA A 114 -14.23 2.42 0.11
N PRO A 115 -14.96 3.41 -0.47
CA PRO A 115 -15.04 3.54 -1.92
C PRO A 115 -13.67 3.70 -2.59
N PHE A 116 -12.75 4.43 -1.95
CA PHE A 116 -11.41 4.68 -2.46
C PHE A 116 -10.52 3.43 -2.35
N LEU A 117 -10.63 2.70 -1.24
CA LEU A 117 -9.92 1.43 -1.04
C LEU A 117 -10.38 0.37 -2.05
N ILE A 118 -11.70 0.21 -2.23
CA ILE A 118 -12.27 -0.77 -3.15
C ILE A 118 -11.86 -0.47 -4.59
N THR A 119 -12.04 0.78 -5.03
CA THR A 119 -11.67 1.18 -6.41
C THR A 119 -10.17 1.08 -6.66
N GLY A 120 -9.33 1.52 -5.72
CA GLY A 120 -7.88 1.40 -5.81
C GLY A 120 -7.41 -0.07 -5.85
N ALA A 121 -8.01 -0.93 -5.03
CA ALA A 121 -7.73 -2.35 -5.01
C ALA A 121 -8.14 -3.04 -6.31
N LEU A 122 -9.32 -2.74 -6.85
CA LEU A 122 -9.80 -3.30 -8.13
C LEU A 122 -8.82 -2.98 -9.27
N VAL A 123 -8.42 -1.72 -9.39
CA VAL A 123 -7.45 -1.28 -10.40
C VAL A 123 -6.09 -1.94 -10.17
N GLY A 124 -5.60 -1.93 -8.93
CA GLY A 124 -4.31 -2.53 -8.58
C GLY A 124 -4.24 -4.02 -8.93
N TRP A 125 -5.24 -4.79 -8.49
CA TRP A 125 -5.33 -6.22 -8.78
C TRP A 125 -5.48 -6.50 -10.28
N GLY A 126 -6.27 -5.70 -11.00
CA GLY A 126 -6.40 -5.81 -12.46
C GLY A 126 -5.04 -5.69 -13.17
N LEU A 127 -4.21 -4.72 -12.77
CA LEU A 127 -2.86 -4.54 -13.31
C LEU A 127 -1.92 -5.70 -12.93
N TYR A 128 -2.01 -6.19 -11.69
CA TYR A 128 -1.21 -7.31 -11.23
C TYR A 128 -1.46 -8.59 -12.04
N ILE A 129 -2.74 -8.94 -12.22
CA ILE A 129 -3.14 -10.14 -12.96
C ILE A 129 -2.67 -10.05 -14.42
N THR A 130 -2.85 -8.90 -15.08
CA THR A 130 -2.41 -8.70 -16.47
C THR A 130 -0.89 -8.83 -16.60
N LYS A 131 -0.12 -8.24 -15.70
CA LYS A 131 1.35 -8.38 -15.72
C LYS A 131 1.80 -9.82 -15.48
N LYS A 132 1.11 -10.55 -14.58
CA LYS A 132 1.41 -11.97 -14.32
C LYS A 132 1.15 -12.81 -15.58
N ARG A 133 0.03 -12.58 -16.27
CA ARG A 133 -0.31 -13.25 -17.54
C ARG A 133 0.71 -12.98 -18.64
N GLN A 134 1.15 -11.72 -18.80
CA GLN A 134 2.17 -11.36 -19.79
C GLN A 134 3.48 -12.13 -19.53
N SER A 135 3.92 -12.17 -18.26
CA SER A 135 5.16 -12.87 -17.89
C SER A 135 5.11 -14.38 -18.16
N SER A 136 3.95 -15.02 -17.96
CA SER A 136 3.79 -16.45 -18.29
C SER A 136 3.81 -16.71 -19.79
N LEU A 137 3.27 -15.80 -20.61
CA LEU A 137 3.25 -15.95 -22.07
C LEU A 137 4.66 -15.79 -22.66
N THR A 138 5.43 -14.80 -22.21
CA THR A 138 6.82 -14.61 -22.63
C THR A 138 7.74 -15.76 -22.22
N SER A 139 7.44 -16.44 -21.11
CA SER A 139 8.23 -17.59 -20.66
C SER A 139 7.87 -18.90 -21.37
N ALA A 140 6.76 -18.94 -22.12
CA ALA A 140 6.27 -20.10 -22.86
C ALA A 140 6.56 -20.02 -24.37
N ALA A 141 6.97 -18.85 -24.87
CA ALA A 141 7.43 -18.59 -26.23
C ALA A 141 8.97 -18.68 -26.30
#